data_AF-A0AB73U8G9-F1
#
_entry.id   AF-A0AB73U8G9-F1
#
_cell.length_a   1.000
_cell.length_b   1.000
_cell.length_c   1.000
_cell.angle_alpha   90.00
_cell.angle_beta   90.00
_cell.angle_gamma   90.00
#
_symmetry.space_group_name_H-M   'P 1'
#
loop_
_entity.id
_entity.type
_entity.pdbx_description
1 polymer ?
#
loop_
_entity_poly.entity_id
_entity_poly.type
_entity_poly.pdbx_seq_one_letter_code
_entity_poly.pdbx_strand_id
1 'polypeptide(L)'
;MSATAEGSSLVNLLDSRRLFQFVVAAEAPTLAAAAAELFITQQALSSAIRQLERDLGVALFSRAQRSLQLTDAGHELYTGAKPLLAGIRVLANATRNHSNPQRAFVIGHSPAISSEEVYRIIEPTVIADPTVSITVRQVFPSTIGDGLLDGSLDLALRRGVDMPADLATDTLLYQPLRIAVVRSHALAAHDRIDITEIAEHPIVVWAPPRHSYYTDLLVSHCRRSGFEPQLLVNPVQGTPPHTAVLAHPDHCAFVTDDPGAVYHGKVKVIEIANPPLVPVQAVWLPHSVSTVRNRLFENARGATVVSAGSQLEDGGIRASIPSTSHVAHASDVQ
;
A
#
# COMPACT_ATOMS: atom_id res chain seq x y z
N MET A 1 -8.25 39.36 -6.42
CA MET A 1 -7.10 39.65 -5.51
C MET A 1 -7.24 39.03 -4.11
N SER A 2 -8.25 38.18 -3.81
CA SER A 2 -8.49 37.66 -2.45
C SER A 2 -7.82 36.30 -2.17
N ALA A 3 -7.81 35.36 -3.13
CA ALA A 3 -7.28 34.01 -2.93
C ALA A 3 -5.74 33.95 -2.72
N THR A 4 -5.00 34.91 -3.29
CA THR A 4 -3.53 34.98 -3.15
C THR A 4 -3.08 35.55 -1.81
N ALA A 5 -3.90 36.37 -1.14
CA ALA A 5 -3.58 36.96 0.16
C ALA A 5 -3.88 35.97 1.30
N GLU A 6 -5.02 35.27 1.26
CA GLU A 6 -5.33 34.17 2.19
C GLU A 6 -4.36 33.00 2.01
N GLY A 7 -4.03 32.64 0.76
CA GLY A 7 -3.00 31.63 0.48
C GLY A 7 -1.61 32.04 0.99
N SER A 8 -1.22 33.31 0.86
CA SER A 8 0.06 33.80 1.40
C SER A 8 0.07 33.89 2.93
N SER A 9 -1.09 34.11 3.56
CA SER A 9 -1.27 34.05 5.02
C SER A 9 -1.14 32.62 5.54
N LEU A 10 -1.79 31.65 4.90
CA LEU A 10 -1.72 30.22 5.26
C LEU A 10 -0.35 29.59 5.00
N VAL A 11 0.34 29.97 3.92
CA VAL A 11 1.71 29.50 3.65
C VAL A 11 2.72 30.10 4.65
N ASN A 12 2.49 31.32 5.13
CA ASN A 12 3.29 31.91 6.21
C ASN A 12 2.97 31.29 7.59
N LEU A 13 1.78 30.72 7.79
CA LEU A 13 1.39 30.02 9.02
C LEU A 13 2.11 28.67 9.20
N LEU A 14 2.46 27.99 8.11
CA LEU A 14 3.09 26.66 8.11
C LEU A 14 4.48 26.69 7.44
N ASP A 15 5.45 27.34 8.08
CA ASP A 15 6.88 27.26 7.69
C ASP A 15 7.38 25.80 7.79
N SER A 16 7.94 25.27 6.70
CA SER A 16 8.44 23.90 6.61
C SER A 16 9.49 23.56 7.68
N ARG A 17 10.29 24.54 8.10
CA ARG A 17 11.28 24.34 9.17
C ARG A 17 10.59 24.12 10.52
N ARG A 18 9.56 24.90 10.85
CA ARG A 18 8.82 24.74 12.10
C ARG A 18 7.98 23.48 12.10
N LEU A 19 7.41 23.13 10.95
CA LEU A 19 6.69 21.89 10.76
C LEU A 19 7.63 20.68 10.99
N PHE A 20 8.84 20.72 10.44
CA PHE A 20 9.87 19.70 10.69
C PHE A 20 10.26 19.63 12.18
N GLN A 21 10.50 20.77 12.83
CA GLN A 21 10.80 20.84 14.26
C GLN A 21 9.68 20.26 15.13
N PHE A 22 8.42 20.52 14.76
CA PHE A 22 7.25 19.94 15.42
C PHE A 22 7.19 18.42 15.27
N VAL A 23 7.40 17.89 14.06
CA VAL A 23 7.40 16.43 13.81
C VAL A 23 8.48 15.73 14.63
N VAL A 24 9.71 16.25 14.64
CA VAL A 24 10.79 15.67 15.47
C VAL A 24 10.45 15.76 16.97
N ALA A 25 9.82 16.85 17.42
CA ALA A 25 9.35 16.95 18.80
C ALA A 25 8.24 15.94 19.13
N ALA A 26 7.34 15.64 18.19
CA ALA A 26 6.26 14.69 18.38
C ALA A 26 6.74 13.23 18.52
N GLU A 27 7.87 12.89 17.88
CA GLU A 27 8.45 11.53 17.88
C GLU A 27 9.41 11.30 19.06
N ALA A 28 9.94 12.36 19.65
CA ALA A 28 10.90 12.28 20.75
C ALA A 28 10.21 12.10 22.12
N PRO A 29 10.86 11.39 23.07
CA PRO A 29 10.31 11.20 24.41
C PRO A 29 10.27 12.51 25.23
N THR A 30 11.16 13.46 24.92
CA THR A 30 11.23 14.76 25.59
C THR A 30 11.65 15.84 24.60
N LEU A 31 11.30 17.09 24.91
CA LEU A 31 11.71 18.25 24.12
C LEU A 31 13.24 18.44 24.09
N ALA A 32 13.94 18.03 25.15
CA ALA A 32 15.40 18.07 25.20
C ALA A 32 16.02 17.05 24.23
N ALA A 33 15.45 15.85 24.14
CA ALA A 33 15.88 14.82 23.18
C ALA A 33 15.69 15.30 21.73
N ALA A 34 14.51 15.84 21.41
CA ALA A 34 14.24 16.42 20.08
C ALA A 34 15.21 17.56 19.73
N ALA A 35 15.49 18.45 20.68
CA ALA A 35 16.41 19.56 20.44
C ALA A 35 17.84 19.08 20.18
N ALA A 36 18.28 18.03 20.89
CA ALA A 36 19.57 17.39 20.65
C ALA A 36 19.65 16.75 19.26
N GLU A 37 18.61 16.05 18.82
CA GLU A 37 18.52 15.48 17.47
C GLU A 37 18.58 16.54 16.36
N LEU A 38 17.94 17.69 16.61
CA LEU A 38 17.94 18.84 15.70
C LEU A 38 19.20 19.70 15.79
N PHE A 39 20.14 19.39 16.68
CA PHE A 39 21.34 20.18 16.97
C PHE A 39 21.03 21.66 17.34
N ILE A 40 19.96 21.89 18.10
CA ILE A 40 19.55 23.21 18.60
C ILE A 40 19.33 23.21 20.12
N THR A 41 19.15 24.39 20.71
CA THR A 41 18.80 24.49 22.13
C THR A 41 17.35 24.13 22.38
N GLN A 42 17.06 23.57 23.57
CA GLN A 42 15.68 23.31 24.00
C GLN A 42 14.82 24.60 24.00
N GLN A 43 15.40 25.74 24.37
CA GLN A 43 14.71 27.04 24.34
C GLN A 43 14.33 27.45 22.92
N ALA A 44 15.21 27.22 21.94
CA ALA A 44 14.93 27.51 20.54
C ALA A 44 13.79 26.63 20.01
N LEU A 45 13.83 25.31 20.28
CA LEU A 45 12.77 24.39 19.86
C LEU A 45 11.42 24.75 20.53
N SER A 46 11.43 25.01 21.84
CA SER A 46 10.24 25.42 22.59
C SER A 46 9.64 26.72 22.05
N SER A 47 10.49 27.69 21.67
CA SER A 47 10.04 28.95 21.06
C SER A 47 9.38 28.71 19.70
N ALA A 48 9.98 27.86 18.86
CA ALA A 48 9.44 27.52 17.54
C ALA A 48 8.07 26.83 17.64
N ILE A 49 7.92 25.84 18.52
CA ILE A 49 6.64 25.16 18.76
C ILE A 49 5.59 26.13 19.27
N ARG A 50 5.91 26.96 20.27
CA ARG A 50 4.96 27.96 20.78
C ARG A 50 4.56 28.98 19.72
N GLN A 51 5.45 29.31 18.79
CA GLN A 51 5.08 30.20 17.69
C GLN A 51 4.15 29.48 16.71
N LEU A 52 4.41 28.21 16.38
CA LEU A 52 3.51 27.40 15.58
C LEU A 52 2.11 27.28 16.21
N GLU A 53 2.03 27.04 17.53
CA GLU A 53 0.76 27.03 18.28
C GLU A 53 0.05 28.39 18.24
N ARG A 54 0.79 29.50 18.33
CA ARG A 54 0.22 30.86 18.21
C ARG A 54 -0.33 31.12 16.83
N ASP A 55 0.44 30.73 15.80
CA ASP A 55 0.08 30.92 14.41
C ASP A 55 -1.20 30.11 14.10
N LEU A 56 -1.30 28.87 14.59
CA LEU A 56 -2.48 28.02 14.42
C LEU A 56 -3.64 28.31 15.39
N GLY A 57 -3.40 29.10 16.45
CA GLY A 57 -4.38 29.43 17.48
C GLY A 57 -4.77 28.27 18.41
N VAL A 58 -4.04 27.15 18.39
CA VAL A 58 -4.33 25.93 19.17
C VAL A 58 -3.06 25.36 19.80
N ALA A 59 -3.21 24.71 20.97
CA ALA A 59 -2.12 23.97 21.59
C ALA A 59 -1.92 22.62 20.90
N LEU A 60 -0.69 22.30 20.54
CA LEU A 60 -0.32 21.05 19.87
C LEU A 60 0.22 20.02 20.88
N PHE A 61 0.75 20.48 22.01
CA PHE A 61 1.20 19.62 23.12
C PHE A 61 0.44 19.90 24.41
N SER A 62 0.15 18.83 25.17
CA SER A 62 -0.45 18.93 26.50
C SER A 62 0.54 19.49 27.52
N ARG A 63 0.08 20.46 28.32
CA ARG A 63 0.86 21.06 29.42
C ARG A 63 0.71 20.32 30.76
N ALA A 64 -0.19 19.33 30.82
CA ALA A 64 -0.60 18.70 32.08
C ALA A 64 0.29 17.52 32.49
N GLN A 65 1.15 17.02 31.62
CA GLN A 65 1.95 15.81 31.87
C GLN A 65 3.45 16.09 31.88
N ARG A 66 4.19 15.24 32.62
CA ARG A 66 5.67 15.25 32.62
C ARG A 66 6.26 14.76 31.30
N SER A 67 5.47 14.05 30.48
CA SER A 67 5.81 13.61 29.14
C SER A 67 5.30 14.60 28.09
N LEU A 68 6.05 14.70 26.99
CA LEU A 68 5.61 15.41 25.81
C LEU A 68 4.51 14.56 25.15
N GLN A 69 3.29 15.08 25.09
CA GLN A 69 2.12 14.37 24.56
C GLN A 69 1.36 15.29 23.62
N LEU A 70 1.01 14.80 22.43
CA LEU A 70 0.22 15.54 21.47
C LEU A 70 -1.22 15.72 21.96
N THR A 71 -1.81 16.88 21.69
CA THR A 71 -3.27 17.10 21.76
C THR A 71 -3.95 16.49 20.54
N ASP A 72 -5.29 16.50 20.48
CA ASP A 72 -6.02 16.07 19.26
C ASP A 72 -5.59 16.91 18.04
N ALA A 73 -5.50 18.24 18.20
CA ALA A 73 -4.98 19.14 17.16
C ALA A 73 -3.51 18.83 16.80
N GLY A 74 -2.71 18.41 17.80
CA GLY A 74 -1.34 17.93 17.58
C GLY A 74 -1.29 16.67 16.71
N HIS A 75 -2.18 15.70 16.95
CA HIS A 75 -2.27 14.47 16.14
C HIS A 75 -2.70 14.77 14.71
N GLU A 76 -3.66 15.69 14.53
CA GLU A 76 -4.10 16.14 13.21
C GLU A 76 -2.96 16.79 12.43
N LEU A 77 -2.25 17.74 13.06
CA LEU A 77 -1.09 18.38 12.44
C LEU A 77 0.03 17.36 12.15
N TYR A 78 0.31 16.44 13.07
CA TYR A 78 1.36 15.44 12.89
C TYR A 78 1.08 14.53 11.69
N THR A 79 -0.16 14.05 11.57
CA THR A 79 -0.59 13.19 10.46
C THR A 79 -0.48 13.93 9.11
N GLY A 80 -0.90 15.19 9.05
CA GLY A 80 -0.80 16.00 7.82
C GLY A 80 0.62 16.51 7.51
N ALA A 81 1.46 16.72 8.52
CA ALA A 81 2.80 17.27 8.37
C ALA A 81 3.77 16.31 7.68
N LYS A 82 3.73 15.03 8.05
CA LYS A 82 4.62 13.98 7.51
C LYS A 82 4.61 13.92 5.97
N PRO A 83 3.47 13.77 5.28
CA PRO A 83 3.45 13.70 3.82
C PRO A 83 3.86 15.02 3.16
N LEU A 84 3.58 16.17 3.77
CA LEU A 84 4.01 17.47 3.24
C LEU A 84 5.54 17.61 3.27
N LEU A 85 6.17 17.29 4.40
CA LEU A 85 7.64 17.31 4.54
C LEU A 85 8.31 16.30 3.60
N ALA A 86 7.71 15.11 3.47
CA ALA A 86 8.14 14.10 2.50
C ALA A 86 8.05 14.64 1.06
N GLY A 87 6.93 15.29 0.71
CA GLY A 87 6.73 15.93 -0.59
C GLY A 87 7.78 17.00 -0.89
N ILE A 88 8.13 17.85 0.08
CA ILE A 88 9.20 18.85 -0.05
C ILE A 88 10.53 18.17 -0.36
N ARG A 89 10.88 17.10 0.38
CA ARG A 89 12.11 16.33 0.15
C ARG A 89 12.13 15.68 -1.23
N VAL A 90 11.05 15.03 -1.63
CA VAL A 90 10.92 14.38 -2.95
C VAL A 90 11.03 15.42 -4.07
N LEU A 91 10.35 16.56 -3.95
CA LEU A 91 10.43 17.65 -4.92
C LEU A 91 11.85 18.20 -5.03
N ALA A 92 12.51 18.45 -3.90
CA ALA A 92 13.89 18.93 -3.87
C ALA A 92 14.86 17.92 -4.52
N ASN A 93 14.67 16.62 -4.25
CA ASN A 93 15.45 15.54 -4.86
C ASN A 93 15.20 15.45 -6.37
N ALA A 94 13.94 15.46 -6.80
CA ALA A 94 13.57 15.43 -8.21
C ALA A 94 14.14 16.63 -8.97
N THR A 95 14.10 17.82 -8.37
CA THR A 95 14.65 19.05 -8.97
C THR A 95 16.17 18.98 -9.09
N ARG A 96 16.88 18.54 -8.04
CA ARG A 96 18.34 18.34 -8.10
C ARG A 96 18.75 17.30 -9.15
N ASN A 97 17.95 16.25 -9.28
CA ASN A 97 18.19 15.16 -10.21
C ASN A 97 17.64 15.44 -11.62
N HIS A 98 17.06 16.61 -11.88
CA HIS A 98 16.56 16.96 -13.22
C HIS A 98 17.69 16.93 -14.27
N SER A 99 18.91 17.27 -13.85
CA SER A 99 20.13 17.19 -14.68
C SER A 99 20.72 15.78 -14.77
N ASN A 100 20.20 14.81 -14.00
CA ASN A 100 20.65 13.42 -13.95
C ASN A 100 19.48 12.47 -14.33
N PRO A 101 19.27 12.21 -15.63
CA PRO A 101 18.12 11.46 -16.15
C PRO A 101 18.06 9.97 -15.74
N GLN A 102 18.93 9.52 -14.82
CA GLN A 102 19.09 8.11 -14.46
C GLN A 102 18.40 7.69 -13.15
N ARG A 103 17.70 8.57 -12.42
CA ARG A 103 16.96 8.11 -11.21
C ARG A 103 15.82 7.18 -11.65
N ALA A 104 15.99 5.89 -11.34
CA ALA A 104 14.95 4.90 -11.54
C ALA A 104 13.71 5.22 -10.68
N PHE A 105 12.52 4.98 -11.23
CA PHE A 105 11.28 4.93 -10.47
C PHE A 105 11.28 3.66 -9.60
N VAL A 106 11.26 3.82 -8.28
CA VAL A 106 11.42 2.68 -7.36
C VAL A 106 10.06 2.16 -6.92
N ILE A 107 9.79 0.90 -7.25
CA ILE A 107 8.58 0.16 -6.85
C ILE A 107 8.94 -0.81 -5.73
N GLY A 108 8.43 -0.54 -4.53
CA GLY A 108 8.42 -1.50 -3.42
C GLY A 108 7.29 -2.52 -3.61
N HIS A 109 7.49 -3.77 -3.24
CA HIS A 109 6.38 -4.74 -3.16
C HIS A 109 6.47 -5.62 -1.92
N SER A 110 5.31 -5.93 -1.33
CA SER A 110 5.23 -6.90 -0.24
C SER A 110 5.52 -8.32 -0.73
N PRO A 111 6.01 -9.25 0.11
CA PRO A 111 6.29 -10.65 -0.30
C PRO A 111 5.08 -11.41 -0.85
N ALA A 112 3.85 -10.97 -0.57
CA ALA A 112 2.62 -11.54 -1.12
C ALA A 112 2.38 -11.23 -2.61
N ILE A 113 3.25 -10.40 -3.21
CA ILE A 113 3.30 -10.12 -4.65
C ILE A 113 4.70 -10.52 -5.12
N SER A 114 4.81 -11.47 -6.05
CA SER A 114 6.11 -11.91 -6.55
C SER A 114 6.73 -10.86 -7.48
N SER A 115 8.06 -10.85 -7.63
CA SER A 115 8.73 -9.97 -8.59
C SER A 115 8.26 -10.20 -10.03
N GLU A 116 7.87 -11.44 -10.36
CA GLU A 116 7.29 -11.78 -11.65
C GLU A 116 5.91 -11.14 -11.85
N GLU A 117 5.06 -11.15 -10.82
CA GLU A 117 3.77 -10.45 -10.89
C GLU A 117 3.95 -8.93 -10.99
N VAL A 118 4.92 -8.35 -10.26
CA VAL A 118 5.28 -6.94 -10.44
C VAL A 118 5.74 -6.68 -11.87
N TYR A 119 6.54 -7.58 -12.46
CA TYR A 119 6.96 -7.44 -13.85
C TYR A 119 5.77 -7.44 -14.81
N ARG A 120 4.81 -8.36 -14.67
CA ARG A 120 3.57 -8.37 -15.47
C ARG A 120 2.78 -7.07 -15.35
N ILE A 121 2.75 -6.46 -14.17
CA ILE A 121 2.08 -5.16 -13.95
C ILE A 121 2.78 -4.03 -14.73
N ILE A 122 4.11 -4.02 -14.75
CA ILE A 122 4.89 -2.93 -15.38
C ILE A 122 5.24 -3.20 -16.84
N GLU A 123 5.11 -4.44 -17.32
CA GLU A 123 5.51 -4.88 -18.66
C GLU A 123 4.93 -3.98 -19.77
N PRO A 124 3.62 -3.66 -19.80
CA PRO A 124 3.08 -2.78 -20.84
C PRO A 124 3.73 -1.39 -20.83
N THR A 125 4.09 -0.87 -19.66
CA THR A 125 4.79 0.43 -19.52
C THR A 125 6.23 0.35 -20.02
N VAL A 126 6.94 -0.74 -19.73
CA VAL A 126 8.33 -0.97 -20.18
C VAL A 126 8.40 -1.16 -21.70
N ILE A 127 7.44 -1.90 -22.27
CA ILE A 127 7.35 -2.10 -23.73
C ILE A 127 7.04 -0.78 -24.44
N ALA A 128 6.12 0.02 -23.89
CA ALA A 128 5.74 1.31 -24.49
C ALA A 128 6.84 2.39 -24.39
N ASP A 129 7.76 2.27 -23.44
CA ASP A 129 8.85 3.22 -23.23
C ASP A 129 10.15 2.51 -22.81
N PRO A 130 10.99 2.10 -23.77
CA PRO A 130 12.24 1.40 -23.49
C PRO A 130 13.28 2.22 -22.71
N THR A 131 13.07 3.53 -22.57
CA THR A 131 13.99 4.41 -21.82
C THR A 131 13.61 4.51 -20.34
N VAL A 132 12.44 3.98 -19.96
CA VAL A 132 11.98 4.02 -18.58
C VAL A 132 12.92 3.20 -17.69
N SER A 133 13.43 3.84 -16.64
CA SER A 133 14.24 3.17 -15.61
C SER A 133 13.34 2.87 -14.41
N ILE A 134 13.11 1.58 -14.12
CA ILE A 134 12.31 1.11 -12.99
C ILE A 134 13.16 0.18 -12.13
N THR A 135 13.17 0.39 -10.81
CA THR A 135 13.81 -0.52 -9.86
C THR A 135 12.75 -1.17 -9.00
N VAL A 136 12.68 -2.50 -8.99
CA VAL A 136 11.75 -3.26 -8.15
C VAL A 136 12.48 -3.74 -6.90
N ARG A 137 11.88 -3.55 -5.72
CA ARG A 137 12.42 -3.97 -4.43
C ARG A 137 11.38 -4.71 -3.61
N GLN A 138 11.70 -5.91 -3.17
CA GLN A 138 10.89 -6.56 -2.15
C GLN A 138 11.11 -5.85 -0.81
N VAL A 139 10.04 -5.43 -0.16
CA VAL A 139 10.06 -4.73 1.13
C VAL A 139 9.02 -5.33 2.07
N PHE A 140 9.25 -5.26 3.38
CA PHE A 140 8.23 -5.72 4.33
C PHE A 140 7.08 -4.71 4.40
N PRO A 141 5.82 -5.16 4.60
CA PRO A 141 4.68 -4.26 4.71
C PRO A 141 4.86 -3.14 5.74
N SER A 142 5.55 -3.43 6.85
CA SER A 142 5.84 -2.46 7.92
C SER A 142 6.76 -1.31 7.50
N THR A 143 7.61 -1.50 6.47
CA THR A 143 8.58 -0.49 6.03
C THR A 143 8.11 0.31 4.80
N ILE A 144 6.92 -0.01 4.26
CA ILE A 144 6.38 0.67 3.07
C ILE A 144 6.15 2.16 3.36
N GLY A 145 5.57 2.47 4.52
CA GLY A 145 5.25 3.86 4.88
C GLY A 145 6.52 4.71 4.98
N ASP A 146 7.51 4.23 5.73
CA ASP A 146 8.79 4.93 5.88
C ASP A 146 9.51 5.10 4.55
N GLY A 147 9.55 4.06 3.71
CA GLY A 147 10.22 4.13 2.41
C GLY A 147 9.53 5.08 1.42
N LEU A 148 8.20 5.22 1.51
CA LEU A 148 7.49 6.24 0.73
C LEU A 148 7.77 7.63 1.29
N LEU A 149 7.68 7.82 2.61
CA LEU A 149 7.94 9.10 3.27
C LEU A 149 9.36 9.60 3.02
N ASP A 150 10.37 8.76 3.13
CA ASP A 150 11.78 9.12 2.91
C ASP A 150 12.16 9.31 1.43
N GLY A 151 11.31 8.83 0.50
CA GLY A 151 11.51 8.92 -0.94
C GLY A 151 12.44 7.85 -1.51
N SER A 152 12.76 6.82 -0.73
CA SER A 152 13.46 5.62 -1.20
C SER A 152 12.57 4.70 -2.04
N LEU A 153 11.24 4.83 -1.90
CA LEU A 153 10.21 4.24 -2.74
C LEU A 153 9.38 5.36 -3.38
N ASP A 154 9.01 5.21 -4.65
CA ASP A 154 8.08 6.11 -5.33
C ASP A 154 6.65 5.54 -5.39
N LEU A 155 6.54 4.21 -5.38
CA LEU A 155 5.29 3.45 -5.35
C LEU A 155 5.50 2.18 -4.54
N ALA A 156 4.49 1.73 -3.81
CA ALA A 156 4.47 0.41 -3.21
C ALA A 156 3.25 -0.40 -3.67
N LEU A 157 3.46 -1.68 -3.91
CA LEU A 157 2.41 -2.65 -4.25
C LEU A 157 2.24 -3.62 -3.09
N ARG A 158 1.01 -3.80 -2.63
CA ARG A 158 0.70 -4.76 -1.54
C ARG A 158 -0.64 -5.44 -1.73
N ARG A 159 -0.84 -6.53 -0.98
CA ARG A 159 -2.16 -7.12 -0.76
C ARG A 159 -2.84 -6.44 0.42
N GLY A 160 -4.10 -6.08 0.27
CA GLY A 160 -4.90 -5.43 1.30
C GLY A 160 -5.50 -4.11 0.83
N VAL A 161 -6.39 -3.56 1.64
CA VAL A 161 -7.18 -2.35 1.31
C VAL A 161 -7.11 -1.28 2.40
N ASP A 162 -6.13 -1.38 3.30
CA ASP A 162 -5.98 -0.38 4.35
C ASP A 162 -5.60 0.98 3.75
N MET A 163 -5.96 2.06 4.43
CA MET A 163 -5.77 3.44 3.99
C MET A 163 -4.97 4.19 5.06
N PRO A 164 -3.63 4.20 4.98
CA PRO A 164 -2.83 5.00 5.90
C PRO A 164 -3.21 6.47 5.74
N ALA A 165 -3.47 7.17 6.85
CA ALA A 165 -3.96 8.55 6.80
C ALA A 165 -2.97 9.54 6.15
N ASP A 166 -1.67 9.20 6.14
CA ASP A 166 -0.58 9.99 5.59
C ASP A 166 -0.18 9.58 4.16
N LEU A 167 -0.87 8.61 3.53
CA LEU A 167 -0.53 8.09 2.20
C LEU A 167 -1.73 8.06 1.26
N ALA A 168 -1.46 8.17 -0.04
CA ALA A 168 -2.47 7.96 -1.06
C ALA A 168 -2.49 6.49 -1.48
N THR A 169 -3.68 5.92 -1.65
CA THR A 169 -3.84 4.53 -2.11
C THR A 169 -4.95 4.40 -3.15
N ASP A 170 -4.84 3.40 -4.01
CA ASP A 170 -5.91 2.97 -4.91
C ASP A 170 -5.70 1.49 -5.29
N THR A 171 -6.76 0.80 -5.70
CA THR A 171 -6.66 -0.56 -6.23
C THR A 171 -6.19 -0.49 -7.67
N LEU A 172 -5.02 -1.05 -7.94
CA LEU A 172 -4.44 -1.06 -9.28
C LEU A 172 -5.15 -2.08 -10.17
N LEU A 173 -5.28 -3.32 -9.69
CA LEU A 173 -5.95 -4.41 -10.39
C LEU A 173 -6.38 -5.50 -9.40
N TYR A 174 -7.07 -6.52 -9.91
CA TYR A 174 -7.43 -7.72 -9.18
C TYR A 174 -6.73 -8.94 -9.80
N GLN A 175 -6.22 -9.83 -8.96
CA GLN A 175 -5.62 -11.11 -9.37
C GLN A 175 -6.49 -12.28 -8.91
N PRO A 176 -6.67 -13.32 -9.74
CA PRO A 176 -7.34 -14.55 -9.32
C PRO A 176 -6.48 -15.31 -8.31
N LEU A 177 -7.11 -15.77 -7.24
CA LEU A 177 -6.50 -16.70 -6.29
C LEU A 177 -6.56 -18.13 -6.81
N ARG A 178 -5.48 -18.85 -6.57
CA ARG A 178 -5.27 -20.26 -6.90
C ARG A 178 -4.72 -21.00 -5.70
N ILE A 179 -4.58 -22.31 -5.80
CA ILE A 179 -4.08 -23.16 -4.72
C ILE A 179 -2.76 -23.81 -5.12
N ALA A 180 -1.71 -23.56 -4.34
CA ALA A 180 -0.47 -24.32 -4.41
C ALA A 180 -0.52 -25.50 -3.45
N VAL A 181 -0.06 -26.65 -3.92
CA VAL A 181 0.17 -27.87 -3.13
C VAL A 181 1.45 -28.56 -3.60
N VAL A 182 2.06 -29.39 -2.76
CA VAL A 182 3.14 -30.26 -3.22
C VAL A 182 2.62 -31.26 -4.26
N ARG A 183 3.48 -31.73 -5.16
CA ARG A 183 3.09 -32.63 -6.26
C ARG A 183 2.50 -33.97 -5.78
N SER A 184 2.82 -34.41 -4.57
CA SER A 184 2.29 -35.63 -3.96
C SER A 184 0.94 -35.43 -3.25
N HIS A 185 0.44 -34.20 -3.14
CA HIS A 185 -0.81 -33.89 -2.44
C HIS A 185 -2.02 -34.43 -3.23
N ALA A 186 -3.08 -34.85 -2.54
CA ALA A 186 -4.28 -35.42 -3.16
C ALA A 186 -4.90 -34.48 -4.22
N LEU A 187 -5.03 -33.19 -3.89
CA LEU A 187 -5.52 -32.17 -4.83
C LEU A 187 -4.66 -32.03 -6.11
N ALA A 188 -3.38 -32.40 -6.10
CA ALA A 188 -2.48 -32.25 -7.26
C ALA A 188 -2.88 -33.12 -8.47
N ALA A 189 -3.80 -34.08 -8.28
CA ALA A 189 -4.41 -34.86 -9.36
C ALA A 189 -5.38 -34.04 -10.24
N HIS A 190 -5.80 -32.85 -9.77
CA HIS A 190 -6.75 -32.00 -10.47
C HIS A 190 -6.06 -30.75 -11.03
N ASP A 191 -6.49 -30.33 -12.22
CA ASP A 191 -6.08 -29.03 -12.78
C ASP A 191 -6.96 -27.88 -12.28
N ARG A 192 -8.18 -28.21 -11.83
CA ARG A 192 -9.19 -27.26 -11.34
C ARG A 192 -10.00 -27.89 -10.22
N ILE A 193 -10.28 -27.12 -9.16
CA ILE A 193 -11.07 -27.52 -7.99
C ILE A 193 -12.13 -26.47 -7.62
N ASP A 194 -13.18 -26.86 -6.94
CA ASP A 194 -14.02 -25.94 -6.18
C ASP A 194 -13.28 -25.50 -4.90
N ILE A 195 -13.48 -24.25 -4.48
CA ILE A 195 -12.84 -23.73 -3.27
C ILE A 195 -13.23 -24.52 -2.00
N THR A 196 -14.40 -25.16 -1.97
CA THR A 196 -14.83 -26.00 -0.84
C THR A 196 -13.96 -27.25 -0.69
N GLU A 197 -13.27 -27.71 -1.73
CA GLU A 197 -12.40 -28.89 -1.67
C GLU A 197 -11.17 -28.65 -0.77
N ILE A 198 -10.79 -27.40 -0.50
CA ILE A 198 -9.68 -27.10 0.41
C ILE A 198 -10.09 -27.12 1.89
N ALA A 199 -11.38 -27.29 2.22
CA ALA A 199 -11.87 -27.22 3.60
C ALA A 199 -11.22 -28.26 4.53
N GLU A 200 -10.86 -29.43 3.99
CA GLU A 200 -10.21 -30.53 4.71
C GLU A 200 -8.67 -30.40 4.77
N HIS A 201 -8.10 -29.37 4.13
CA HIS A 201 -6.65 -29.19 4.00
C HIS A 201 -6.19 -27.94 4.76
N PRO A 202 -5.32 -28.05 5.77
CA PRO A 202 -4.80 -26.88 6.46
C PRO A 202 -4.12 -25.90 5.51
N ILE A 203 -4.34 -24.61 5.73
CA ILE A 203 -3.87 -23.52 4.86
C ILE A 203 -2.68 -22.84 5.50
N VAL A 204 -1.57 -22.74 4.75
CA VAL A 204 -0.39 -22.00 5.18
C VAL A 204 -0.58 -20.50 4.95
N VAL A 205 -0.37 -19.69 5.98
CA VAL A 205 -0.48 -18.22 5.98
C VAL A 205 0.76 -17.56 6.60
N TRP A 206 0.93 -16.25 6.43
CA TRP A 206 2.15 -15.54 6.87
C TRP A 206 1.98 -14.70 8.14
N ALA A 207 0.77 -14.59 8.64
CA ALA A 207 0.48 -13.96 9.93
C ALA A 207 -0.83 -14.54 10.48
N PRO A 208 -1.02 -14.52 11.81
CA PRO A 208 -2.30 -14.90 12.42
C PRO A 208 -3.45 -14.00 11.91
N PRO A 209 -4.71 -14.50 11.96
CA PRO A 209 -5.88 -13.66 11.72
C PRO A 209 -5.87 -12.41 12.61
N ARG A 210 -6.37 -11.28 12.10
CA ARG A 210 -6.38 -9.94 12.74
C ARG A 210 -5.02 -9.27 12.87
N HIS A 211 -3.94 -9.91 12.42
CA HIS A 211 -2.60 -9.32 12.36
C HIS A 211 -2.15 -9.03 10.91
N SER A 212 -2.94 -9.45 9.91
CA SER A 212 -2.68 -9.19 8.50
C SER A 212 -3.99 -9.12 7.73
N TYR A 213 -4.23 -7.99 7.08
CA TYR A 213 -5.37 -7.83 6.16
C TYR A 213 -5.40 -8.90 5.07
N TYR A 214 -4.23 -9.37 4.62
CA TYR A 214 -4.20 -10.41 3.59
C TYR A 214 -4.66 -11.75 4.17
N THR A 215 -4.19 -12.15 5.36
CA THR A 215 -4.70 -13.35 6.04
C THR A 215 -6.21 -13.25 6.26
N ASP A 216 -6.69 -12.11 6.74
CA ASP A 216 -8.12 -11.90 7.02
C ASP A 216 -8.96 -11.97 5.75
N LEU A 217 -8.44 -11.45 4.62
CA LEU A 217 -9.08 -11.58 3.31
C LEU A 217 -9.18 -13.03 2.86
N LEU A 218 -8.10 -13.81 2.97
CA LEU A 218 -8.08 -15.24 2.61
C LEU A 218 -9.08 -16.04 3.46
N VAL A 219 -9.10 -15.80 4.78
CA VAL A 219 -10.07 -16.42 5.70
C VAL A 219 -11.50 -15.99 5.34
N SER A 220 -11.71 -14.73 4.96
CA SER A 220 -13.01 -14.24 4.51
C SER A 220 -13.50 -14.95 3.24
N HIS A 221 -12.61 -15.26 2.29
CA HIS A 221 -12.98 -16.08 1.13
C HIS A 221 -13.44 -17.48 1.52
N CYS A 222 -12.71 -18.15 2.43
CA CYS A 222 -13.09 -19.48 2.93
C CYS A 222 -14.48 -19.46 3.60
N ARG A 223 -14.70 -18.48 4.50
CA ARG A 223 -15.98 -18.31 5.21
C ARG A 223 -17.14 -18.03 4.27
N ARG A 224 -16.94 -17.20 3.25
CA ARG A 224 -17.96 -16.93 2.22
C ARG A 224 -18.29 -18.17 1.39
N SER A 225 -17.34 -19.09 1.26
CA SER A 225 -17.53 -20.39 0.63
C SER A 225 -18.09 -21.46 1.56
N GLY A 226 -18.40 -21.12 2.81
CA GLY A 226 -19.13 -21.99 3.74
C GLY A 226 -18.28 -22.83 4.69
N PHE A 227 -16.97 -22.57 4.81
CA PHE A 227 -16.11 -23.32 5.75
C PHE A 227 -15.14 -22.41 6.53
N GLU A 228 -14.73 -22.86 7.72
CA GLU A 228 -13.70 -22.21 8.52
C GLU A 228 -12.36 -22.94 8.30
N PRO A 229 -11.30 -22.25 7.81
CA PRO A 229 -10.04 -22.92 7.48
C PRO A 229 -9.21 -23.22 8.73
N GLN A 230 -8.55 -24.38 8.75
CA GLN A 230 -7.44 -24.62 9.67
C GLN A 230 -6.20 -23.91 9.16
N LEU A 231 -5.50 -23.17 10.02
CA LEU A 231 -4.38 -22.31 9.62
C LEU A 231 -3.07 -22.76 10.24
N LEU A 232 -2.00 -22.71 9.44
CA LEU A 232 -0.63 -22.82 9.88
C LEU A 232 0.11 -21.52 9.56
N VAL A 233 0.69 -20.87 10.56
CA VAL A 233 1.54 -19.69 10.34
C VAL A 233 2.94 -20.14 9.93
N ASN A 234 3.36 -19.75 8.73
CA ASN A 234 4.68 -20.05 8.19
C ASN A 234 5.76 -19.26 8.96
N PRO A 235 6.77 -19.94 9.56
CA PRO A 235 7.88 -19.24 10.20
C PRO A 235 8.83 -18.58 9.19
N VAL A 236 8.81 -19.01 7.92
CA VAL A 236 9.62 -18.44 6.85
C VAL A 236 8.87 -17.29 6.18
N GLN A 237 9.48 -16.11 6.23
CA GLN A 237 8.93 -14.86 5.69
C GLN A 237 9.76 -14.39 4.50
N GLY A 238 9.15 -13.64 3.58
CA GLY A 238 9.86 -13.05 2.45
C GLY A 238 10.13 -13.99 1.27
N THR A 239 9.58 -15.21 1.28
CA THR A 239 9.66 -16.15 0.14
C THR A 239 8.34 -16.19 -0.64
N PRO A 240 8.37 -16.63 -1.92
CA PRO A 240 7.14 -16.75 -2.71
C PRO A 240 6.10 -17.67 -2.04
N PRO A 241 4.81 -17.31 -2.05
CA PRO A 241 3.76 -18.07 -1.39
C PRO A 241 3.71 -19.57 -1.71
N HIS A 242 3.94 -19.94 -2.97
CA HIS A 242 3.92 -21.33 -3.42
C HIS A 242 4.99 -22.22 -2.75
N THR A 243 6.04 -21.64 -2.18
CA THR A 243 7.10 -22.41 -1.51
C THR A 243 6.69 -22.93 -0.13
N ALA A 244 5.65 -22.34 0.48
CA ALA A 244 5.27 -22.60 1.86
C ALA A 244 4.75 -24.03 2.11
N VAL A 245 4.22 -24.68 1.07
CA VAL A 245 3.72 -26.07 1.16
C VAL A 245 4.82 -27.12 1.18
N LEU A 246 6.06 -26.77 0.80
CA LEU A 246 7.16 -27.74 0.69
C LEU A 246 7.54 -28.40 2.03
N ALA A 247 7.37 -27.69 3.14
CA ALA A 247 7.61 -28.22 4.48
C ALA A 247 6.37 -28.91 5.08
N HIS A 248 5.23 -28.83 4.40
CA HIS A 248 3.92 -29.26 4.91
C HIS A 248 3.14 -30.01 3.81
N PRO A 249 3.48 -31.28 3.53
CA PRO A 249 2.96 -32.02 2.37
C PRO A 249 1.44 -32.20 2.30
N ASP A 250 0.74 -32.10 3.44
CA ASP A 250 -0.72 -32.22 3.55
C ASP A 250 -1.42 -30.85 3.61
N HIS A 251 -0.67 -29.76 3.45
CA HIS A 251 -1.20 -28.39 3.49
C HIS A 251 -1.27 -27.79 2.09
N CYS A 252 -2.10 -26.75 1.98
CA CYS A 252 -2.21 -25.94 0.78
C CYS A 252 -1.91 -24.46 1.08
N ALA A 253 -1.67 -23.67 0.05
CA ALA A 253 -1.49 -22.22 0.19
C ALA A 253 -2.21 -21.49 -0.94
N PHE A 254 -2.86 -20.37 -0.61
CA PHE A 254 -3.38 -19.46 -1.63
C PHE A 254 -2.24 -18.74 -2.33
N VAL A 255 -2.27 -18.72 -3.66
CA VAL A 255 -1.26 -18.10 -4.51
C VAL A 255 -1.88 -17.34 -5.68
N THR A 256 -1.10 -16.51 -6.35
CA THR A 256 -1.46 -15.80 -7.59
C THR A 256 -0.61 -16.22 -8.78
N ASP A 257 0.29 -17.19 -8.58
CA ASP A 257 1.03 -17.87 -9.63
C ASP A 257 0.08 -18.45 -10.70
N ASP A 258 0.55 -18.58 -11.94
CA ASP A 258 -0.22 -19.23 -13.00
C ASP A 258 -0.38 -20.74 -12.74
N PRO A 259 -1.47 -21.37 -13.22
CA PRO A 259 -1.72 -22.78 -12.98
C PRO A 259 -0.65 -23.64 -13.68
N GLY A 260 -0.23 -24.71 -13.02
CA GLY A 260 0.82 -25.59 -13.55
C GLY A 260 1.90 -25.97 -12.54
N ALA A 261 3.01 -26.48 -13.06
CA ALA A 261 4.12 -26.94 -12.25
C ALA A 261 5.08 -25.78 -11.93
N VAL A 262 5.32 -25.51 -10.66
CA VAL A 262 6.25 -24.47 -10.19
C VAL A 262 7.34 -25.07 -9.30
N TYR A 263 8.38 -24.29 -8.99
CA TYR A 263 9.51 -24.70 -8.14
C TYR A 263 10.13 -26.04 -8.58
N HIS A 264 10.60 -26.08 -9.84
CA HIS A 264 11.16 -27.28 -10.48
C HIS A 264 10.20 -28.49 -10.47
N GLY A 265 8.89 -28.25 -10.52
CA GLY A 265 7.86 -29.28 -10.56
C GLY A 265 7.61 -30.00 -9.23
N LYS A 266 8.12 -29.47 -8.12
CA LYS A 266 7.80 -29.98 -6.78
C LYS A 266 6.46 -29.49 -6.26
N VAL A 267 5.96 -28.38 -6.80
CA VAL A 267 4.70 -27.75 -6.43
C VAL A 267 3.80 -27.69 -7.66
N LYS A 268 2.51 -27.98 -7.47
CA LYS A 268 1.46 -27.82 -8.46
C LYS A 268 0.55 -26.67 -8.01
N VAL A 269 0.35 -25.71 -8.89
CA VAL A 269 -0.66 -24.66 -8.77
C VAL A 269 -1.91 -25.11 -9.52
N ILE A 270 -3.04 -25.07 -8.82
CA ILE A 270 -4.35 -25.60 -9.24
C ILE A 270 -5.31 -24.42 -9.37
N GLU A 271 -6.08 -24.40 -10.45
CA GLU A 271 -7.10 -23.37 -10.69
C GLU A 271 -8.28 -23.55 -9.71
N ILE A 272 -8.83 -22.45 -9.19
CA ILE A 272 -10.10 -22.50 -8.44
C ILE A 272 -11.24 -22.20 -9.42
N ALA A 273 -12.32 -22.98 -9.37
CA ALA A 273 -13.53 -22.68 -10.11
C ALA A 273 -14.15 -21.37 -9.59
N ASN A 274 -14.33 -20.40 -10.50
CA ASN A 274 -14.77 -19.03 -10.15
C ASN A 274 -13.84 -18.43 -9.10
N PRO A 275 -12.55 -18.22 -9.46
CA PRO A 275 -11.52 -17.92 -8.49
C PRO A 275 -11.83 -16.62 -7.76
N PRO A 276 -11.76 -16.60 -6.42
CA PRO A 276 -11.89 -15.35 -5.71
C PRO A 276 -10.77 -14.39 -6.11
N LEU A 277 -11.09 -13.11 -6.17
CA LEU A 277 -10.16 -12.08 -6.59
C LEU A 277 -9.49 -11.40 -5.39
N VAL A 278 -8.18 -11.20 -5.46
CA VAL A 278 -7.40 -10.42 -4.50
C VAL A 278 -6.97 -9.09 -5.13
N PRO A 279 -7.18 -7.94 -4.46
CA PRO A 279 -6.71 -6.66 -4.97
C PRO A 279 -5.18 -6.52 -4.83
N VAL A 280 -4.55 -5.96 -5.87
CA VAL A 280 -3.25 -5.28 -5.78
C VAL A 280 -3.53 -3.82 -5.44
N GLN A 281 -3.19 -3.40 -4.23
CA GLN A 281 -3.26 -1.99 -3.87
C GLN A 281 -1.93 -1.30 -4.16
N ALA A 282 -2.00 -0.17 -4.86
CA ALA A 282 -0.91 0.77 -5.04
C ALA A 282 -0.97 1.81 -3.92
N VAL A 283 0.19 2.13 -3.33
CA VAL A 283 0.37 3.10 -2.25
C VAL A 283 1.49 4.05 -2.63
N TRP A 284 1.30 5.36 -2.46
CA TRP A 284 2.30 6.37 -2.81
C TRP A 284 2.18 7.63 -1.95
N LEU A 285 3.19 8.51 -2.04
CA LEU A 285 3.15 9.81 -1.37
C LEU A 285 2.06 10.72 -1.94
N PRO A 286 1.19 11.31 -1.09
CA PRO A 286 0.23 12.31 -1.54
C PRO A 286 0.92 13.45 -2.30
N HIS A 287 0.23 14.00 -3.31
CA HIS A 287 0.71 15.12 -4.13
C HIS A 287 1.99 14.86 -4.96
N SER A 288 2.52 13.65 -4.97
CA SER A 288 3.56 13.26 -5.92
C SER A 288 2.97 13.06 -7.32
N VAL A 289 3.72 13.43 -8.36
CA VAL A 289 3.35 13.24 -9.77
C VAL A 289 4.37 12.32 -10.42
N SER A 290 3.90 11.29 -11.12
CA SER A 290 4.76 10.37 -11.87
C SER A 290 4.05 9.87 -13.12
N THR A 291 4.71 10.02 -14.27
CA THR A 291 4.24 9.48 -15.55
C THR A 291 4.22 7.95 -15.53
N VAL A 292 5.20 7.32 -14.88
CA VAL A 292 5.25 5.86 -14.70
C VAL A 292 4.02 5.39 -13.94
N ARG A 293 3.73 6.00 -12.78
CA ARG A 293 2.53 5.65 -11.99
C ARG A 293 1.25 5.82 -12.81
N ASN A 294 1.10 6.94 -13.51
CA ASN A 294 -0.11 7.21 -14.30
C ASN A 294 -0.32 6.16 -15.40
N ARG A 295 0.75 5.80 -16.13
CA ARG A 295 0.70 4.73 -17.15
C ARG A 295 0.32 3.38 -16.55
N LEU A 296 0.80 3.04 -15.36
CA LEU A 296 0.39 1.79 -14.68
C LEU A 296 -1.12 1.74 -14.45
N PHE A 297 -1.72 2.82 -13.96
CA PHE A 297 -3.18 2.90 -13.76
C PHE A 297 -3.96 2.91 -15.08
N GLU A 298 -3.46 3.59 -16.12
CA GLU A 298 -4.07 3.58 -17.45
C GLU A 298 -4.08 2.16 -18.06
N ASN A 299 -2.94 1.47 -17.98
CA ASN A 299 -2.80 0.09 -18.48
C ASN A 299 -3.71 -0.88 -17.72
N ALA A 300 -3.79 -0.75 -16.38
CA ALA A 300 -4.63 -1.63 -15.57
C ALA A 300 -6.14 -1.42 -15.84
N ARG A 301 -6.57 -0.17 -16.07
CA ARG A 301 -7.95 0.13 -16.51
C ARG A 301 -8.23 -0.43 -17.90
N GLY A 302 -7.30 -0.30 -18.84
CA GLY A 302 -7.42 -0.85 -20.19
C GLY A 302 -7.57 -2.38 -20.19
N ALA A 303 -6.78 -3.09 -19.38
CA ALA A 303 -6.86 -4.55 -19.24
C ALA A 303 -8.21 -5.02 -18.65
N THR A 304 -8.76 -4.26 -17.70
CA THR A 304 -10.06 -4.56 -17.07
C THR A 304 -11.24 -4.42 -18.05
N VAL A 305 -11.16 -3.48 -19.01
CA VAL A 305 -12.19 -3.31 -20.05
C VAL A 305 -12.12 -4.42 -21.10
N VAL A 306 -10.92 -4.89 -21.44
CA VAL A 306 -10.72 -5.97 -22.43
C VAL A 306 -11.17 -7.33 -21.87
N SER A 307 -10.94 -7.63 -20.59
CA SER A 307 -11.42 -8.87 -19.96
C SER A 307 -12.95 -8.90 -19.76
N ALA A 308 -13.58 -7.76 -19.53
CA ALA A 308 -15.04 -7.65 -19.50
C ALA A 308 -15.64 -7.80 -20.92
N GLY A 309 -14.95 -7.31 -21.95
CA GLY A 309 -15.37 -7.44 -23.35
C GLY A 309 -15.34 -8.87 -23.89
N SER A 310 -14.37 -9.70 -23.46
CA SER A 310 -14.30 -11.11 -23.86
C SER A 310 -15.26 -12.03 -23.08
N GLN A 311 -15.82 -11.58 -21.96
CA GLN A 311 -16.88 -12.28 -21.22
C GLN A 311 -18.29 -11.91 -21.67
N LEU A 312 -18.47 -10.90 -22.52
CA LEU A 312 -19.79 -10.44 -22.98
C LEU A 312 -20.27 -11.06 -24.30
N GLU A 313 -19.45 -11.87 -24.97
CA GLU A 313 -19.89 -12.62 -26.17
C GLU A 313 -20.48 -14.01 -25.86
N ASP A 314 -20.30 -14.54 -24.64
CA ASP A 314 -20.90 -15.80 -24.19
C ASP A 314 -21.76 -15.59 -22.93
N GLY A 315 -23.07 -15.41 -23.12
CA GLY A 315 -24.06 -15.49 -22.05
C GLY A 315 -24.71 -14.16 -21.68
N GLY A 316 -25.76 -13.79 -22.43
CA GLY A 316 -26.56 -12.62 -22.13
C GLY A 316 -27.32 -12.73 -20.81
N ILE A 317 -26.89 -11.96 -19.79
CA ILE A 317 -27.75 -11.49 -18.69
C ILE A 317 -27.30 -10.07 -18.31
N ARG A 318 -28.20 -9.09 -18.47
CA ARG A 318 -28.01 -7.71 -18.01
C ARG A 318 -27.94 -7.67 -16.48
N ALA A 319 -26.83 -7.21 -15.92
CA ALA A 319 -26.75 -6.74 -14.54
C ALA A 319 -26.38 -5.24 -14.54
N SER A 320 -27.29 -4.44 -14.01
CA SER A 320 -27.20 -2.98 -13.90
C SER A 320 -26.12 -2.58 -12.87
N ILE A 321 -25.15 -1.79 -13.31
CA ILE A 321 -24.16 -1.15 -12.43
C ILE A 321 -24.79 0.12 -11.83
N PRO A 322 -24.79 0.35 -10.51
CA PRO A 322 -25.19 1.63 -9.96
C PRO A 322 -24.06 2.65 -10.16
N SER A 323 -24.36 3.70 -10.93
CA SER A 323 -23.53 4.88 -11.13
C SER A 323 -23.46 5.70 -9.84
N THR A 324 -22.28 5.81 -9.23
CA THR A 324 -22.02 6.84 -8.21
C THR A 324 -21.49 8.10 -8.88
N SER A 325 -22.43 9.01 -9.18
CA SER A 325 -22.13 10.39 -9.57
C SER A 325 -21.76 11.22 -8.34
N HIS A 326 -20.62 11.90 -8.41
CA HIS A 326 -20.24 12.99 -7.51
C HIS A 326 -20.99 14.30 -7.87
N VAL A 327 -21.05 15.18 -6.85
CA VAL A 327 -21.27 16.65 -6.86
C VAL A 327 -22.71 17.15 -6.70
N ALA A 328 -23.03 17.79 -5.56
CA ALA A 328 -23.13 19.26 -5.46
C ALA A 328 -23.62 19.73 -4.08
N HIS A 329 -22.98 20.79 -3.58
CA HIS A 329 -23.45 21.70 -2.54
C HIS A 329 -24.86 22.22 -2.81
N ALA A 330 -25.62 22.42 -1.74
CA ALA A 330 -26.63 23.47 -1.67
C ALA A 330 -26.56 24.15 -0.30
N SER A 331 -26.02 25.37 -0.28
CA SER A 331 -26.41 26.41 0.66
C SER A 331 -27.77 26.94 0.23
N ASP A 332 -28.74 27.02 1.15
CA ASP A 332 -29.36 28.29 1.59
C ASP A 332 -30.75 28.11 2.24
N VAL A 333 -30.85 28.75 3.42
CA VAL A 333 -32.01 29.47 4.00
C VAL A 333 -33.23 28.67 4.48
N GLN A 334 -33.29 28.46 5.81
CA GLN A 334 -34.16 29.25 6.70
C GLN A 334 -33.63 29.21 8.15
#